data_AF-A0A8S9WIN7-F1
#
_entry.id   AF-A0A8S9WIN7-F1
#
_cell.length_a   1.000
_cell.length_b   1.000
_cell.length_c   1.000
_cell.angle_alpha   90.00
_cell.angle_beta   90.00
_cell.angle_gamma   90.00
#
_symmetry.space_group_name_H-M   'P 1'
#
loop_
_entity.id
_entity.type
_entity.pdbx_description
1 polymer ?
#
loop_
_entity_poly.entity_id
_entity_poly.type
_entity_poly.pdbx_seq_one_letter_code
_entity_poly.pdbx_strand_id
1 'polypeptide(L)'
;MENLEMFCYQCSQTAKGTGCTVKGVCGKEPTVARLQDNLIFALKGISAYLYHARELGYTDPEIDAFVEEAIYTTFTNVNFDAGELVEFAIKAGEMNVKTMRLLKEAHNKSFGVPEPTSVQTGTVKGPGIIATGHSMKALEELLKQTEGTGIKVYTHSELLPAHGYPELKKYKHLVGNLGKSWTDQRKLFADFPGAILGTTNCVLIPKEEYRDRMFTTGPCRLPNVEHIAGYDYTAVIEKAKSLPELEEKPGEVVLSTGFSKSVILSLADKIKQLVEEGKIRHFFLVGGCDAPTKKMEYYREFVKLLPKDTIVLTLACGKFRYNDLDLGEIDGIPRLIDIGQCNDAIDAIDVAAALAELFGIGINELPLTIVLSWMEQKAVAILWSLLSLGVKGIYMGPVPPAWVNDDILAVLTEQYDLHLTGNPEEDLKQMLSA
;
A
#
# COMPACT_ATOMS: atom_id res chain seq x y z
N MET A 1 -29.81 -5.99 5.35
CA MET A 1 -29.16 -7.31 5.47
C MET A 1 -29.00 -7.56 6.95
N GLU A 2 -29.45 -8.70 7.45
CA GLU A 2 -29.13 -9.12 8.82
C GLU A 2 -27.60 -9.08 8.99
N ASN A 3 -27.12 -8.46 10.08
CA ASN A 3 -25.70 -8.51 10.41
C ASN A 3 -25.36 -9.96 10.76
N LEU A 4 -24.62 -10.63 9.88
CA LEU A 4 -24.14 -11.99 10.14
C LEU A 4 -23.14 -11.95 11.29
N GLU A 5 -23.31 -12.80 12.30
CA GLU A 5 -22.33 -12.92 13.39
C GLU A 5 -21.02 -13.53 12.86
N MET A 6 -21.11 -14.48 11.93
CA MET A 6 -19.99 -15.09 11.22
C MET A 6 -20.37 -15.54 9.81
N PHE A 7 -19.39 -16.00 9.01
CA PHE A 7 -19.66 -16.79 7.82
C PHE A 7 -18.55 -17.84 7.62
N CYS A 8 -18.87 -19.12 7.77
CA CYS A 8 -17.91 -20.20 7.56
C CYS A 8 -18.57 -21.38 6.83
N TYR A 9 -17.97 -21.80 5.72
CA TYR A 9 -18.49 -22.88 4.85
C TYR A 9 -17.44 -23.94 4.47
N GLN A 10 -16.30 -23.97 5.16
CA GLN A 10 -15.14 -24.76 4.70
C GLN A 10 -15.26 -26.28 4.90
N CYS A 11 -16.24 -26.75 5.68
CA CYS A 11 -16.41 -28.19 5.96
C CYS A 11 -17.76 -28.72 5.47
N SER A 12 -17.82 -30.04 5.24
CA SER A 12 -19.01 -30.76 4.77
C SER A 12 -20.21 -30.70 5.73
N GLN A 13 -19.98 -30.39 7.00
CA GLN A 13 -21.01 -30.26 8.04
C GLN A 13 -21.56 -28.83 8.17
N THR A 14 -21.17 -27.91 7.29
CA THR A 14 -21.66 -26.53 7.35
C THR A 14 -23.19 -26.47 7.39
N ALA A 15 -23.74 -25.52 8.14
CA ALA A 15 -25.18 -25.45 8.39
C ALA A 15 -25.97 -25.43 7.07
N LYS A 16 -26.95 -26.34 6.97
CA LYS A 16 -27.80 -26.55 5.78
C LYS A 16 -27.04 -26.83 4.47
N GLY A 17 -25.75 -27.20 4.54
CA GLY A 17 -24.89 -27.33 3.38
C GLY A 17 -24.57 -26.01 2.68
N THR A 18 -24.81 -24.86 3.32
CA THR A 18 -24.61 -23.53 2.73
C THR A 18 -23.59 -22.66 3.47
N GLY A 19 -23.67 -22.57 4.80
CA GLY A 19 -22.82 -21.66 5.57
C GLY A 19 -23.27 -21.54 7.02
N CYS A 20 -22.33 -21.61 7.96
CA CYS A 20 -22.57 -21.28 9.37
C CYS A 20 -22.57 -19.75 9.54
N THR A 21 -23.69 -19.17 9.99
CA THR A 21 -23.87 -17.71 10.09
C THR A 21 -24.06 -17.16 11.51
N VAL A 22 -24.39 -18.03 12.46
CA VAL A 22 -24.62 -17.70 13.88
C VAL A 22 -23.63 -18.44 14.76
N LYS A 23 -23.43 -19.74 14.52
CA LYS A 23 -22.41 -20.55 15.19
C LYS A 23 -22.02 -21.69 14.28
N GLY A 24 -20.76 -22.12 14.35
CA GLY A 24 -20.28 -23.30 13.64
C GLY A 24 -20.95 -24.56 14.14
N VAL A 25 -21.37 -25.46 13.23
CA VAL A 25 -21.84 -26.82 13.60
C VAL A 25 -20.75 -27.59 14.38
N CYS A 26 -19.48 -27.30 14.09
CA CYS A 26 -18.32 -27.82 14.82
C CYS A 26 -18.11 -27.19 16.21
N GLY A 27 -18.95 -26.25 16.65
CA GLY A 27 -18.81 -25.54 17.92
C GLY A 27 -18.05 -24.22 17.84
N LYS A 28 -17.50 -23.83 16.68
CA LYS A 28 -16.76 -22.56 16.50
C LYS A 28 -17.66 -21.36 16.77
N GLU A 29 -17.31 -20.54 17.75
CA GLU A 29 -18.01 -19.30 18.08
C GLU A 29 -17.75 -18.20 17.03
N PRO A 30 -18.65 -17.20 16.90
CA PRO A 30 -18.49 -16.10 15.95
C PRO A 30 -17.17 -15.37 16.04
N THR A 31 -16.77 -14.93 17.23
CA THR A 31 -15.53 -14.17 17.43
C THR A 31 -14.30 -14.99 17.03
N VAL A 32 -14.28 -16.30 17.31
CA VAL A 32 -13.22 -17.22 16.87
C VAL A 32 -13.18 -17.32 15.34
N ALA A 33 -14.35 -17.42 14.69
CA ALA A 33 -14.40 -17.44 13.22
C ALA A 33 -13.88 -16.13 12.61
N ARG A 34 -14.22 -14.99 13.20
CA ARG A 34 -13.77 -13.66 12.78
C ARG A 34 -12.27 -13.46 12.97
N LEU A 35 -11.69 -13.98 14.05
CA LEU A 35 -10.24 -13.99 14.28
C LEU A 35 -9.51 -14.88 13.27
N GLN A 36 -10.08 -16.03 12.89
CA GLN A 36 -9.53 -16.83 11.79
C GLN A 36 -9.61 -16.10 10.44
N ASP A 37 -10.71 -15.39 10.14
CA ASP A 37 -10.81 -14.56 8.93
C ASP A 37 -9.73 -13.46 8.93
N ASN A 38 -9.53 -12.78 10.05
CA ASN A 38 -8.47 -11.79 10.24
C ASN A 38 -7.09 -12.37 9.94
N LEU A 39 -6.76 -13.53 10.52
CA LEU A 39 -5.47 -14.18 10.29
C LEU A 39 -5.25 -14.48 8.81
N ILE A 40 -6.27 -15.00 8.10
CA ILE A 40 -6.20 -15.21 6.64
C ILE A 40 -5.99 -13.90 5.88
N PHE A 41 -6.59 -12.78 6.31
CA PHE A 41 -6.34 -11.47 5.70
C PHE A 41 -4.87 -11.03 5.89
N ALA A 42 -4.32 -11.14 7.10
CA ALA A 42 -2.93 -10.81 7.37
C ALA A 42 -1.96 -11.68 6.52
N LEU A 43 -2.20 -13.00 6.45
CA LEU A 43 -1.38 -13.93 5.67
C LEU A 43 -1.40 -13.64 4.18
N LYS A 44 -2.53 -13.18 3.62
CA LYS A 44 -2.61 -12.72 2.22
C LYS A 44 -1.73 -11.48 1.98
N GLY A 45 -1.71 -10.54 2.91
CA GLY A 45 -0.86 -9.35 2.84
C GLY A 45 0.63 -9.71 2.90
N ILE A 46 1.03 -10.55 3.86
CA ILE A 46 2.39 -11.08 3.99
C ILE A 46 2.81 -11.79 2.70
N SER A 47 1.96 -12.67 2.18
CA SER A 47 2.23 -13.43 0.96
C SER A 47 2.44 -12.52 -0.25
N ALA A 48 1.76 -11.38 -0.33
CA ALA A 48 1.93 -10.43 -1.43
C ALA A 48 3.32 -9.79 -1.44
N TYR A 49 3.85 -9.40 -0.28
CA TYR A 49 5.21 -8.86 -0.18
C TYR A 49 6.28 -9.94 -0.36
N LEU A 50 6.06 -11.11 0.24
CA LEU A 50 6.96 -12.26 0.11
C LEU A 50 7.06 -12.75 -1.34
N TYR A 51 5.96 -12.69 -2.10
CA TYR A 51 5.97 -12.97 -3.55
C TYR A 51 6.96 -12.05 -4.29
N HIS A 52 6.91 -10.75 -4.03
CA HIS A 52 7.82 -9.79 -4.67
C HIS A 52 9.28 -9.96 -4.23
N ALA A 53 9.53 -10.34 -2.97
CA ALA A 53 10.88 -10.67 -2.52
C ALA A 53 11.42 -11.89 -3.28
N ARG A 54 10.58 -12.92 -3.47
CA ARG A 54 10.92 -14.14 -4.22
C ARG A 54 11.16 -13.89 -5.70
N GLU A 55 10.42 -12.97 -6.34
CA GLU A 55 10.70 -12.55 -7.73
C GLU A 55 12.13 -12.02 -7.91
N LEU A 56 12.73 -11.49 -6.83
CA LEU A 56 14.11 -10.99 -6.79
C LEU A 56 15.12 -12.00 -6.21
N GLY A 57 14.67 -13.22 -5.91
CA GLY A 57 15.51 -14.29 -5.36
C GLY A 57 15.70 -14.27 -3.85
N TYR A 58 14.89 -13.50 -3.11
CA TYR A 58 14.97 -13.41 -1.65
C TYR A 58 13.88 -14.28 -0.99
N THR A 59 14.28 -15.06 0.02
CA THR A 59 13.41 -15.93 0.81
C THR A 59 13.81 -15.87 2.28
N ASP A 60 12.89 -16.24 3.17
CA ASP A 60 13.17 -16.39 4.59
C ASP A 60 12.40 -17.61 5.15
N PRO A 61 13.10 -18.68 5.61
CA PRO A 61 12.44 -19.90 6.06
C PRO A 61 11.53 -19.74 7.27
N GLU A 62 11.76 -18.73 8.11
CA GLU A 62 10.91 -18.48 9.30
C GLU A 62 9.56 -17.92 8.88
N ILE A 63 9.57 -16.98 7.92
CA ILE A 63 8.34 -16.42 7.35
C ILE A 63 7.55 -17.53 6.66
N ASP A 64 8.23 -18.38 5.90
CA ASP A 64 7.63 -19.51 5.17
C ASP A 64 6.96 -20.50 6.15
N ALA A 65 7.69 -20.91 7.19
CA ALA A 65 7.17 -21.82 8.23
C ALA A 65 5.97 -21.21 8.98
N PHE A 66 6.02 -19.91 9.30
CA PHE A 66 4.89 -19.24 9.96
C PHE A 66 3.64 -19.20 9.07
N VAL A 67 3.78 -18.91 7.77
CA VAL A 67 2.63 -18.90 6.86
C VAL A 67 1.96 -20.28 6.83
N GLU A 68 2.74 -21.36 6.80
CA GLU A 68 2.22 -22.73 6.86
C GLU A 68 1.49 -23.02 8.19
N GLU A 69 2.14 -22.70 9.32
CA GLU A 69 1.60 -22.89 10.67
C GLU A 69 0.28 -22.13 10.86
N ALA A 70 0.26 -20.85 10.49
CA ALA A 70 -0.88 -19.97 10.66
C ALA A 70 -2.08 -20.37 9.78
N ILE A 71 -1.85 -20.86 8.54
CA ILE A 71 -2.91 -21.42 7.71
C ILE A 71 -3.49 -22.69 8.35
N TYR A 72 -2.63 -23.57 8.89
CA TYR A 72 -3.08 -24.81 9.51
C TYR A 72 -3.96 -24.55 10.73
N THR A 73 -3.64 -23.53 11.52
CA THR A 73 -4.45 -23.06 12.67
C THR A 73 -5.91 -22.74 12.30
N THR A 74 -6.21 -22.35 11.05
CA THR A 74 -7.58 -22.01 10.63
C THR A 74 -8.41 -23.21 10.13
N PHE A 75 -7.85 -24.42 10.16
CA PHE A 75 -8.55 -25.63 9.70
C PHE A 75 -9.71 -26.01 10.62
N THR A 76 -10.66 -26.77 10.07
CA THR A 76 -11.77 -27.33 10.83
C THR A 76 -11.24 -28.23 11.95
N ASN A 77 -11.70 -27.97 13.17
CA ASN A 77 -11.37 -28.73 14.38
C ASN A 77 -9.88 -28.65 14.81
N VAL A 78 -9.19 -27.56 14.48
CA VAL A 78 -7.79 -27.33 14.92
C VAL A 78 -7.73 -26.38 16.11
N ASN A 79 -7.96 -25.07 15.91
CA ASN A 79 -7.87 -24.08 16.97
C ASN A 79 -9.21 -23.37 17.22
N PHE A 80 -9.68 -23.41 18.47
CA PHE A 80 -10.88 -22.72 18.93
C PHE A 80 -10.58 -21.69 20.03
N ASP A 81 -9.31 -21.51 20.40
CA ASP A 81 -8.88 -20.58 21.43
C ASP A 81 -8.75 -19.17 20.84
N ALA A 82 -9.51 -18.22 21.37
CA ALA A 82 -9.49 -16.84 20.89
C ALA A 82 -8.19 -16.11 21.28
N GLY A 83 -7.61 -16.43 22.43
CA GLY A 83 -6.36 -15.84 22.91
C GLY A 83 -5.19 -16.24 22.02
N GLU A 84 -5.05 -17.53 21.72
CA GLU A 84 -4.02 -18.00 20.78
C GLU A 84 -4.18 -17.38 19.39
N LEU A 85 -5.40 -17.23 18.88
CA LEU A 85 -5.63 -16.58 17.58
C LEU A 85 -5.23 -15.10 17.58
N VAL A 86 -5.36 -14.40 18.71
CA VAL A 86 -4.82 -13.04 18.87
C VAL A 86 -3.29 -13.05 18.87
N GLU A 87 -2.66 -14.00 19.57
CA GLU A 87 -1.20 -14.18 19.53
C GLU A 87 -0.69 -14.46 18.11
N PHE A 88 -1.39 -15.30 17.34
CA PHE A 88 -1.09 -15.52 15.91
C PHE A 88 -1.22 -14.23 15.09
N ALA A 89 -2.18 -13.37 15.38
CA ALA A 89 -2.33 -12.09 14.68
C ALA A 89 -1.17 -11.12 15.00
N ILE A 90 -0.70 -11.09 16.24
CA ILE A 90 0.49 -10.32 16.63
C ILE A 90 1.75 -10.87 15.97
N LYS A 91 1.96 -12.20 16.01
CA LYS A 91 3.05 -12.88 15.31
C LYS A 91 2.99 -12.64 13.79
N ALA A 92 1.80 -12.56 13.20
CA ALA A 92 1.64 -12.16 11.80
C ALA A 92 2.14 -10.73 11.53
N GLY A 93 1.91 -9.81 12.45
CA GLY A 93 2.49 -8.47 12.42
C GLY A 93 4.02 -8.49 12.41
N GLU A 94 4.63 -9.24 13.33
CA GLU A 94 6.09 -9.40 13.42
C GLU A 94 6.68 -10.00 12.14
N MET A 95 6.05 -11.06 11.62
CA MET A 95 6.46 -11.69 10.36
C MET A 95 6.26 -10.76 9.16
N ASN A 96 5.24 -9.90 9.18
CA ASN A 96 5.08 -8.90 8.13
C ASN A 96 6.15 -7.81 8.20
N VAL A 97 6.55 -7.35 9.40
CA VAL A 97 7.72 -6.47 9.57
C VAL A 97 8.95 -7.11 8.94
N LYS A 98 9.21 -8.38 9.25
CA LYS A 98 10.33 -9.14 8.66
C LYS A 98 10.23 -9.24 7.14
N THR A 99 9.03 -9.50 6.62
CA THR A 99 8.76 -9.61 5.18
C THR A 99 9.00 -8.28 4.45
N MET A 100 8.51 -7.16 5.01
CA MET A 100 8.74 -5.84 4.42
C MET A 100 10.22 -5.45 4.46
N ARG A 101 10.95 -5.79 5.53
CA ARG A 101 12.42 -5.60 5.58
C ARG A 101 13.14 -6.42 4.50
N LEU A 102 12.77 -7.70 4.33
CA LEU A 102 13.32 -8.56 3.29
C LEU A 102 13.07 -7.98 1.90
N LEU A 103 11.83 -7.54 1.63
CA LEU A 103 11.48 -6.93 0.35
C LEU A 103 12.22 -5.60 0.13
N LYS A 104 12.36 -4.77 1.17
CA LYS A 104 13.10 -3.50 1.07
C LYS A 104 14.58 -3.73 0.78
N GLU A 105 15.20 -4.74 1.41
CA GLU A 105 16.56 -5.15 1.10
C GLU A 105 16.68 -5.60 -0.36
N ALA A 106 15.75 -6.45 -0.82
CA ALA A 106 15.70 -6.92 -2.20
C ALA A 106 15.59 -5.76 -3.20
N HIS A 107 14.70 -4.79 -2.93
CA HIS A 107 14.55 -3.58 -3.73
C HIS A 107 15.83 -2.74 -3.73
N ASN A 108 16.40 -2.44 -2.57
CA ASN A 108 17.59 -1.59 -2.47
C ASN A 108 18.81 -2.21 -3.17
N LYS A 109 19.01 -3.53 -3.03
CA LYS A 109 20.11 -4.25 -3.70
C LYS A 109 19.92 -4.37 -5.21
N SER A 110 18.68 -4.49 -5.68
CA SER A 110 18.38 -4.66 -7.10
C SER A 110 18.27 -3.33 -7.84
N PHE A 111 17.75 -2.30 -7.19
CA PHE A 111 17.32 -1.06 -7.84
C PHE A 111 17.96 0.22 -7.27
N GLY A 112 18.77 0.10 -6.22
CA GLY A 112 19.33 1.23 -5.48
C GLY A 112 18.39 1.76 -4.39
N VAL A 113 18.90 2.67 -3.55
CA VAL A 113 18.08 3.31 -2.51
C VAL A 113 17.28 4.47 -3.13
N PRO A 114 15.98 4.62 -2.86
CA PRO A 114 15.20 5.71 -3.42
C PRO A 114 15.73 7.10 -3.02
N GLU A 115 15.71 8.01 -3.99
CA GLU A 115 16.09 9.41 -3.85
C GLU A 115 14.94 10.34 -4.27
N PRO A 116 14.78 11.53 -3.64
CA PRO A 116 13.75 12.50 -4.00
C PRO A 116 13.75 12.79 -5.49
N THR A 117 12.62 12.56 -6.13
CA THR A 117 12.47 12.66 -7.58
C THR A 117 11.14 13.31 -7.93
N SER A 118 11.21 14.35 -8.78
CA SER A 118 10.02 14.95 -9.40
C SER A 118 9.56 14.11 -10.58
N VAL A 119 8.26 13.82 -10.65
CA VAL A 119 7.66 12.92 -11.64
C VAL A 119 6.60 13.66 -12.45
N GLN A 120 6.77 13.65 -13.77
CA GLN A 120 5.85 14.30 -14.70
C GLN A 120 4.55 13.48 -14.85
N THR A 121 3.43 14.18 -15.05
CA THR A 121 2.11 13.56 -15.30
C THR A 121 1.56 13.77 -16.71
N GLY A 122 2.37 14.34 -17.59
CA GLY A 122 2.07 14.54 -19.01
C GLY A 122 2.54 13.38 -19.88
N THR A 123 2.16 13.43 -21.16
CA THR A 123 2.64 12.50 -22.19
C THR A 123 3.63 13.18 -23.13
N VAL A 124 4.59 12.38 -23.61
CA VAL A 124 5.54 12.75 -24.66
C VAL A 124 5.20 11.96 -25.93
N LYS A 125 5.41 12.58 -27.09
CA LYS A 125 5.12 11.97 -28.39
C LYS A 125 5.83 10.63 -28.60
N GLY A 126 5.10 9.64 -29.13
CA GLY A 126 5.61 8.32 -29.52
C GLY A 126 4.73 7.17 -29.02
N PRO A 127 5.03 5.91 -29.39
CA PRO A 127 4.28 4.75 -28.91
C PRO A 127 4.40 4.61 -27.38
N GLY A 128 3.34 4.16 -26.72
CA GLY A 128 3.23 4.21 -25.26
C GLY A 128 2.89 2.88 -24.60
N ILE A 129 3.46 2.64 -23.41
CA ILE A 129 3.06 1.57 -22.50
C ILE A 129 2.80 2.14 -21.10
N ILE A 130 1.67 1.81 -20.47
CA ILE A 130 1.44 2.03 -19.03
C ILE A 130 1.67 0.72 -18.28
N ALA A 131 2.54 0.72 -17.27
CA ALA A 131 2.66 -0.34 -16.29
C ALA A 131 1.89 0.02 -15.01
N THR A 132 1.13 -0.93 -14.46
CA THR A 132 0.38 -0.78 -13.20
C THR A 132 0.59 -1.98 -12.27
N GLY A 133 0.33 -1.80 -10.98
CA GLY A 133 0.55 -2.78 -9.93
C GLY A 133 1.74 -2.40 -9.06
N HIS A 134 2.54 -3.37 -8.63
CA HIS A 134 3.63 -3.15 -7.66
C HIS A 134 4.97 -3.72 -8.09
N SER A 135 5.02 -4.62 -9.09
CA SER A 135 6.24 -5.39 -9.38
C SER A 135 7.30 -4.50 -10.05
N MET A 136 8.28 -4.08 -9.26
CA MET A 136 9.48 -3.39 -9.74
C MET A 136 10.28 -4.26 -10.70
N LYS A 137 10.28 -5.59 -10.49
CA LYS A 137 10.93 -6.55 -11.39
C LYS A 137 10.30 -6.56 -12.77
N ALA A 138 8.97 -6.65 -12.85
CA ALA A 138 8.26 -6.60 -14.13
C ALA A 138 8.51 -5.26 -14.87
N LEU A 139 8.54 -4.15 -14.14
CA LEU A 139 8.86 -2.84 -14.72
C LEU A 139 10.30 -2.79 -15.24
N GLU A 140 11.28 -3.30 -14.49
CA GLU A 140 12.68 -3.36 -14.92
C GLU A 140 12.84 -4.16 -16.23
N GLU A 141 12.22 -5.34 -16.33
CA GLU A 141 12.29 -6.18 -17.53
C GLU A 141 11.61 -5.51 -18.73
N LEU A 142 10.49 -4.82 -18.52
CA LEU A 142 9.86 -4.00 -19.56
C LEU A 142 10.79 -2.87 -20.02
N LEU A 143 11.45 -2.17 -19.10
CA LEU A 143 12.36 -1.07 -19.43
C LEU A 143 13.56 -1.54 -20.24
N LYS A 144 14.18 -2.66 -19.86
CA LYS A 144 15.28 -3.30 -20.60
C LYS A 144 14.88 -3.62 -22.04
N GLN A 145 13.72 -4.22 -22.24
CA GLN A 145 13.28 -4.66 -23.57
C GLN A 145 12.76 -3.51 -24.45
N THR A 146 12.33 -2.42 -23.84
CA THR A 146 11.86 -1.22 -24.56
C THR A 146 12.97 -0.21 -24.84
N GLU A 147 14.17 -0.39 -24.29
CA GLU A 147 15.31 0.50 -24.51
C GLU A 147 15.69 0.55 -26.00
N GLY A 148 15.87 1.76 -26.54
CA GLY A 148 16.16 1.97 -27.96
C GLY A 148 14.99 1.73 -28.93
N THR A 149 13.81 1.29 -28.47
CA THR A 149 12.66 1.00 -29.35
C THR A 149 11.83 2.23 -29.73
N GLY A 150 12.05 3.36 -29.06
CA GLY A 150 11.24 4.59 -29.20
C GLY A 150 9.98 4.62 -28.32
N ILE A 151 9.60 3.51 -27.67
CA ILE A 151 8.45 3.41 -26.78
C ILE A 151 8.66 4.24 -25.51
N LYS A 152 7.63 4.97 -25.10
CA LYS A 152 7.53 5.71 -23.84
C LYS A 152 6.83 4.84 -22.80
N VAL A 153 7.51 4.57 -21.70
CA VAL A 153 6.97 3.80 -20.57
C VAL A 153 6.50 4.76 -19.49
N TYR A 154 5.30 4.53 -18.97
CA TYR A 154 4.71 5.27 -17.88
C TYR A 154 4.33 4.33 -16.75
N THR A 155 4.40 4.82 -15.52
CA THR A 155 3.85 4.14 -14.35
C THR A 155 2.43 4.60 -14.09
N HIS A 156 1.70 3.82 -13.30
CA HIS A 156 0.39 4.19 -12.79
C HIS A 156 0.23 3.66 -11.36
N SER A 157 -0.47 4.42 -10.50
CA SER A 157 -0.78 4.05 -9.12
C SER A 157 0.46 3.65 -8.32
N GLU A 158 0.54 2.41 -7.82
CA GLU A 158 1.59 1.91 -6.92
C GLU A 158 2.96 1.70 -7.60
N LEU A 159 3.10 1.97 -8.89
CA LEU A 159 4.42 2.04 -9.54
C LEU A 159 5.02 3.46 -9.56
N LEU A 160 4.31 4.50 -9.10
CA LEU A 160 4.88 5.85 -8.96
C LEU A 160 6.25 5.84 -8.23
N PRO A 161 6.45 5.10 -7.12
CA PRO A 161 7.72 5.10 -6.41
C PRO A 161 8.91 4.56 -7.21
N ALA A 162 8.69 3.85 -8.32
CA ALA A 162 9.75 3.35 -9.19
C ALA A 162 10.68 4.47 -9.68
N HIS A 163 10.14 5.68 -9.86
CA HIS A 163 10.90 6.86 -10.27
C HIS A 163 11.95 7.30 -9.25
N GLY A 164 11.80 6.93 -7.96
CA GLY A 164 12.80 7.22 -6.94
C GLY A 164 14.05 6.33 -7.01
N TYR A 165 13.93 5.13 -7.59
CA TYR A 165 15.00 4.13 -7.61
C TYR A 165 16.04 4.43 -8.70
N PRO A 166 17.34 4.61 -8.37
CA PRO A 166 18.40 4.96 -9.33
C PRO A 166 18.49 4.05 -10.56
N GLU A 167 18.39 2.73 -10.38
CA GLU A 167 18.54 1.77 -11.48
C GLU A 167 17.32 1.70 -12.40
N LEU A 168 16.16 2.21 -11.97
CA LEU A 168 14.96 2.33 -12.80
C LEU A 168 14.89 3.70 -13.47
N LYS A 169 15.17 4.79 -12.74
CA LYS A 169 15.10 6.15 -13.28
C LYS A 169 16.22 6.49 -14.27
N LYS A 170 17.26 5.66 -14.37
CA LYS A 170 18.31 5.81 -15.39
C LYS A 170 17.76 5.66 -16.82
N TYR A 171 16.71 4.88 -17.01
CA TYR A 171 16.05 4.67 -18.31
C TYR A 171 15.28 5.93 -18.71
N LYS A 172 15.81 6.69 -19.68
CA LYS A 172 15.23 7.98 -20.10
C LYS A 172 13.85 7.88 -20.75
N HIS A 173 13.45 6.69 -21.17
CA HIS A 173 12.12 6.41 -21.71
C HIS A 173 11.11 5.97 -20.64
N LEU A 174 11.50 5.88 -19.36
CA LEU A 174 10.57 5.93 -18.24
C LEU A 174 10.18 7.41 -18.01
N VAL A 175 9.05 7.82 -18.60
CA VAL A 175 8.74 9.25 -18.80
C VAL A 175 8.08 9.89 -17.58
N GLY A 176 7.16 9.18 -16.94
CA GLY A 176 6.36 9.76 -15.87
C GLY A 176 5.32 8.81 -15.30
N ASN A 177 4.38 9.35 -14.53
CA ASN A 177 3.26 8.63 -13.95
C ASN A 177 1.94 9.19 -14.47
N LEU A 178 1.09 8.34 -15.05
CA LEU A 178 -0.21 8.75 -15.58
C LEU A 178 -1.33 8.35 -14.63
N GLY A 179 -2.32 9.25 -14.49
CA GLY A 179 -3.50 9.06 -13.65
C GLY A 179 -3.23 9.15 -12.15
N LYS A 180 -4.11 8.54 -11.37
CA LYS A 180 -4.17 8.60 -9.91
C LYS A 180 -3.90 7.20 -9.31
N SER A 181 -4.68 6.84 -8.28
CA SER A 181 -4.74 5.48 -7.73
C SER A 181 -5.43 4.54 -8.72
N TRP A 182 -5.45 3.24 -8.40
CA TRP A 182 -6.16 2.23 -9.19
C TRP A 182 -7.63 2.54 -9.48
N THR A 183 -8.26 3.46 -8.75
CA THR A 183 -9.69 3.77 -8.89
C THR A 183 -10.03 4.47 -10.21
N ASP A 184 -9.11 5.19 -10.84
CA ASP A 184 -9.34 5.89 -12.11
C ASP A 184 -9.01 5.05 -13.34
N GLN A 185 -8.44 3.85 -13.15
CA GLN A 185 -7.82 3.06 -14.21
C GLN A 185 -8.75 2.81 -15.41
N ARG A 186 -10.06 2.61 -15.20
CA ARG A 186 -10.98 2.27 -16.31
C ARG A 186 -11.25 3.46 -17.23
N LYS A 187 -11.10 4.67 -16.70
CA LYS A 187 -11.17 5.90 -17.48
C LYS A 187 -9.81 6.16 -18.12
N LEU A 188 -8.75 6.19 -17.33
CA LEU A 188 -7.40 6.44 -17.82
C LEU A 188 -7.01 5.48 -18.96
N PHE A 189 -7.21 4.18 -18.80
CA PHE A 189 -6.80 3.18 -19.77
C PHE A 189 -7.63 3.23 -21.06
N ALA A 190 -8.88 3.69 -20.96
CA ALA A 190 -9.70 3.95 -22.14
C ALA A 190 -9.17 5.14 -22.95
N ASP A 191 -8.82 6.22 -22.26
CA ASP A 191 -8.35 7.47 -22.86
C ASP A 191 -6.89 7.36 -23.37
N PHE A 192 -6.08 6.47 -22.77
CA PHE A 192 -4.70 6.21 -23.18
C PHE A 192 -4.66 5.28 -24.40
N PRO A 193 -4.11 5.65 -25.56
CA PRO A 193 -4.17 4.83 -26.78
C PRO A 193 -3.14 3.68 -26.85
N GLY A 194 -2.15 3.67 -25.95
CA GLY A 194 -1.05 2.68 -25.95
C GLY A 194 -1.38 1.34 -25.26
N ALA A 195 -0.37 0.48 -25.11
CA ALA A 195 -0.55 -0.81 -24.44
C ALA A 195 -0.50 -0.68 -22.90
N ILE A 196 -1.09 -1.64 -22.19
CA ILE A 196 -1.18 -1.64 -20.72
C ILE A 196 -0.64 -2.95 -20.18
N LEU A 197 0.25 -2.90 -19.18
CA LEU A 197 0.77 -4.07 -18.48
C LEU A 197 0.34 -4.07 -17.00
N GLY A 198 -0.54 -4.99 -16.64
CA GLY A 198 -0.96 -5.23 -15.26
C GLY A 198 -0.07 -6.26 -14.57
N THR A 199 0.68 -5.85 -13.56
CA THR A 199 1.65 -6.72 -12.87
C THR A 199 1.07 -7.41 -11.63
N THR A 200 0.20 -6.72 -10.89
CA THR A 200 -0.40 -7.21 -9.63
C THR A 200 -1.79 -6.59 -9.45
N ASN A 201 -2.41 -6.81 -8.28
CA ASN A 201 -3.52 -5.98 -7.86
C ASN A 201 -3.09 -4.50 -7.71
N CYS A 202 -3.97 -3.52 -7.89
CA CYS A 202 -5.36 -3.66 -8.34
C CYS A 202 -5.44 -3.47 -9.84
N VAL A 203 -5.92 -4.50 -10.53
CA VAL A 203 -6.40 -4.40 -11.90
C VAL A 203 -7.88 -4.74 -11.95
N LEU A 204 -8.64 -3.91 -12.65
CA LEU A 204 -10.08 -4.13 -12.86
C LEU A 204 -10.32 -4.82 -14.20
N ILE A 205 -11.45 -5.54 -14.27
CA ILE A 205 -11.93 -6.13 -15.52
C ILE A 205 -12.00 -5.01 -16.59
N PRO A 206 -11.32 -5.19 -17.73
CA PRO A 206 -11.18 -4.13 -18.70
C PRO A 206 -12.49 -3.87 -19.43
N LYS A 207 -12.69 -2.61 -19.83
CA LYS A 207 -13.73 -2.29 -20.82
C LYS A 207 -13.33 -2.87 -22.18
N GLU A 208 -14.33 -3.09 -23.04
CA GLU A 208 -14.09 -3.62 -24.39
C GLU A 208 -13.08 -2.78 -25.18
N GLU A 209 -13.19 -1.44 -25.08
CA GLU A 209 -12.41 -0.45 -25.85
C GLU A 209 -10.88 -0.46 -25.62
N TYR A 210 -10.39 -1.14 -24.58
CA TYR A 210 -8.95 -1.29 -24.34
C TYR A 210 -8.51 -2.70 -23.97
N ARG A 211 -9.43 -3.67 -23.94
CA ARG A 211 -9.13 -5.04 -23.51
C ARG A 211 -8.06 -5.68 -24.40
N ASP A 212 -8.13 -5.47 -25.70
CA ASP A 212 -7.27 -6.07 -26.73
C ASP A 212 -5.82 -5.55 -26.70
N ARG A 213 -5.56 -4.51 -25.91
CA ARG A 213 -4.24 -3.89 -25.70
C ARG A 213 -3.81 -3.87 -24.23
N MET A 214 -4.54 -4.60 -23.38
CA MET A 214 -4.13 -4.88 -22.01
C MET A 214 -3.48 -6.27 -21.95
N PHE A 215 -2.45 -6.38 -21.12
CA PHE A 215 -1.74 -7.60 -20.81
C PHE A 215 -1.65 -7.76 -19.30
N THR A 216 -1.52 -9.00 -18.84
CA THR A 216 -1.22 -9.32 -17.44
C THR A 216 0.07 -10.12 -17.33
N THR A 217 0.77 -10.00 -16.20
CA THR A 217 1.95 -10.81 -15.87
C THR A 217 1.92 -11.18 -14.38
N GLY A 218 2.86 -12.01 -13.93
CA GLY A 218 2.95 -12.44 -12.53
C GLY A 218 1.67 -13.15 -12.03
N PRO A 219 1.17 -12.84 -10.82
CA PRO A 219 0.00 -13.49 -10.23
C PRO A 219 -1.32 -12.96 -10.82
N CYS A 220 -1.27 -11.91 -11.63
CA CYS A 220 -2.45 -11.26 -12.18
C CYS A 220 -3.05 -12.06 -13.35
N ARG A 221 -4.38 -12.20 -13.37
CA ARG A 221 -5.17 -12.75 -14.48
C ARG A 221 -6.48 -11.99 -14.62
N LEU A 222 -6.88 -11.71 -15.85
CA LEU A 222 -8.17 -11.08 -16.17
C LEU A 222 -8.86 -11.86 -17.30
N PRO A 223 -10.21 -11.94 -17.32
CA PRO A 223 -10.92 -12.62 -18.39
C PRO A 223 -10.65 -11.99 -19.76
N ASN A 224 -10.32 -12.81 -20.75
CA ASN A 224 -10.09 -12.39 -22.14
C ASN A 224 -8.98 -11.33 -22.30
N VAL A 225 -8.02 -11.31 -21.38
CA VAL A 225 -6.81 -10.48 -21.44
C VAL A 225 -5.62 -11.41 -21.61
N GLU A 226 -4.72 -11.09 -22.53
CA GLU A 226 -3.54 -11.91 -22.76
C GLU A 226 -2.65 -11.91 -21.51
N HIS A 227 -2.15 -13.10 -21.16
CA HIS A 227 -1.26 -13.28 -20.02
C HIS A 227 0.14 -13.66 -20.49
N ILE A 228 1.12 -12.85 -20.10
CA ILE A 228 2.52 -13.09 -20.37
C ILE A 228 3.11 -13.94 -19.25
N ALA A 229 3.44 -15.19 -19.59
CA ALA A 229 4.18 -16.08 -18.70
C ALA A 229 5.64 -15.61 -18.61
N GLY A 230 6.10 -15.30 -17.40
CA GLY A 230 7.43 -14.74 -17.19
C GLY A 230 7.54 -13.28 -17.68
N TYR A 231 8.69 -12.93 -18.22
CA TYR A 231 9.06 -11.54 -18.52
C TYR A 231 9.34 -11.28 -20.00
N ASP A 232 9.01 -12.18 -20.94
CA ASP A 232 9.13 -11.89 -22.38
C ASP A 232 7.97 -10.98 -22.82
N TYR A 233 8.25 -9.68 -22.93
CA TYR A 233 7.27 -8.66 -23.28
C TYR A 233 7.22 -8.34 -24.77
N THR A 234 7.71 -9.23 -25.63
CA THR A 234 7.64 -9.08 -27.10
C THR A 234 6.23 -8.74 -27.57
N ALA A 235 5.21 -9.47 -27.12
CA ALA A 235 3.81 -9.23 -27.50
C ALA A 235 3.31 -7.83 -27.07
N VAL A 236 3.71 -7.37 -25.88
CA VAL A 236 3.34 -6.03 -25.36
C VAL A 236 4.00 -4.94 -26.21
N ILE A 237 5.26 -5.12 -26.56
CA ILE A 237 6.07 -4.18 -27.35
C ILE A 237 5.56 -4.09 -28.78
N GLU A 238 5.26 -5.22 -29.42
CA GLU A 238 4.68 -5.26 -30.76
C GLU A 238 3.30 -4.61 -30.78
N LYS A 239 2.46 -4.91 -29.79
CA LYS A 239 1.16 -4.26 -29.66
C LYS A 239 1.30 -2.76 -29.50
N ALA A 240 2.20 -2.28 -28.62
CA ALA A 240 2.44 -0.86 -28.44
C ALA A 240 2.88 -0.13 -29.72
N LYS A 241 3.70 -0.77 -30.57
CA LYS A 241 4.14 -0.21 -31.87
C LYS A 241 3.03 -0.18 -32.92
N SER A 242 2.05 -1.09 -32.83
CA SER A 242 0.91 -1.15 -33.74
C SER A 242 -0.18 -0.11 -33.42
N LEU A 243 -0.17 0.44 -32.22
CA LEU A 243 -1.17 1.39 -31.71
C LEU A 243 -0.81 2.83 -32.10
N PRO A 244 -1.81 3.76 -32.08
CA PRO A 244 -1.53 5.18 -32.31
C PRO A 244 -0.47 5.72 -31.36
N GLU A 245 0.41 6.58 -31.87
CA GLU A 245 1.36 7.30 -31.04
C GLU A 245 0.61 8.20 -30.04
N LEU A 246 1.20 8.38 -28.86
CA LEU A 246 0.79 9.41 -27.92
C LEU A 246 1.05 10.78 -28.52
N GLU A 247 0.15 11.71 -28.23
CA GLU A 247 0.40 13.14 -28.44
C GLU A 247 1.23 13.70 -27.27
N GLU A 248 1.96 14.77 -27.54
CA GLU A 248 2.59 15.54 -26.48
C GLU A 248 1.54 16.35 -25.73
N LYS A 249 1.40 16.09 -24.43
CA LYS A 249 0.44 16.78 -23.57
C LYS A 249 1.12 17.13 -22.24
N PRO A 250 1.16 18.41 -21.83
CA PRO A 250 1.72 18.77 -20.53
C PRO A 250 0.88 18.16 -19.40
N GLY A 251 1.55 17.77 -18.31
CA GLY A 251 0.88 17.34 -17.08
C GLY A 251 0.25 18.51 -16.35
N GLU A 252 -0.79 18.25 -15.57
CA GLU A 252 -1.45 19.27 -14.74
C GLU A 252 -0.71 19.48 -13.42
N VAL A 253 -0.01 18.45 -12.93
CA VAL A 253 0.74 18.46 -11.68
C VAL A 253 2.09 17.76 -11.86
N VAL A 254 3.07 18.15 -11.05
CA VAL A 254 4.34 17.41 -10.91
C VAL A 254 4.30 16.72 -9.56
N LEU A 255 4.37 15.39 -9.57
CA LEU A 255 4.38 14.59 -8.35
C LEU A 255 5.80 14.51 -7.79
N SER A 256 5.92 14.11 -6.52
CA SER A 256 7.20 13.86 -5.88
C SER A 256 7.18 12.49 -5.18
N THR A 257 8.30 11.77 -5.21
CA THR A 257 8.46 10.47 -4.55
C THR A 257 9.93 10.21 -4.22
N GLY A 258 10.21 9.11 -3.52
CA GLY A 258 11.59 8.64 -3.27
C GLY A 258 12.23 9.15 -1.98
N PHE A 259 11.45 9.57 -1.00
CA PHE A 259 11.97 9.93 0.33
C PHE A 259 12.22 8.67 1.17
N SER A 260 13.32 7.97 0.87
CA SER A 260 13.73 6.79 1.63
C SER A 260 14.07 7.12 3.09
N LYS A 261 14.16 6.09 3.93
CA LYS A 261 14.69 6.21 5.31
C LYS A 261 15.98 7.03 5.36
N SER A 262 16.95 6.76 4.50
CA SER A 262 18.25 7.45 4.50
C SER A 262 18.13 8.95 4.23
N VAL A 263 17.21 9.33 3.33
CA VAL A 263 16.93 10.72 2.98
C VAL A 263 16.31 11.43 4.17
N ILE A 264 15.28 10.84 4.79
CA ILE A 264 14.59 11.45 5.93
C ILE A 264 15.54 11.58 7.13
N LEU A 265 16.35 10.55 7.41
CA LEU A 265 17.31 10.58 8.50
C LEU A 265 18.45 11.58 8.26
N SER A 266 18.81 11.87 7.01
CA SER A 266 19.76 12.96 6.71
C SER A 266 19.23 14.35 7.10
N LEU A 267 17.90 14.48 7.26
CA LEU A 267 17.23 15.69 7.72
C LEU A 267 16.95 15.68 9.23
N ALA A 268 17.31 14.61 9.95
CA ALA A 268 16.84 14.40 11.32
C ALA A 268 17.26 15.51 12.30
N ASP A 269 18.51 15.98 12.25
CA ASP A 269 18.98 17.08 13.10
C ASP A 269 18.23 18.38 12.84
N LYS A 270 17.96 18.67 11.56
CA LYS A 270 17.18 19.84 11.16
C LYS A 270 15.71 19.70 11.59
N ILE A 271 15.13 18.52 11.42
CA ILE A 271 13.78 18.20 11.90
C ILE A 271 13.70 18.42 13.40
N LYS A 272 14.64 17.87 14.17
CA LYS A 272 14.72 18.05 15.61
C LYS A 272 14.78 19.52 16.00
N GLN A 273 15.68 20.28 15.38
CA GLN A 273 15.80 21.71 15.62
C GLN A 273 14.47 22.44 15.37
N LEU A 274 13.80 22.17 14.23
CA LEU A 274 12.54 22.82 13.88
C LEU A 274 11.38 22.44 14.81
N VAL A 275 11.39 21.21 15.36
CA VAL A 275 10.45 20.79 16.40
C VAL A 275 10.72 21.52 17.71
N GLU A 276 11.98 21.58 18.16
CA GLU A 276 12.38 22.28 19.38
C GLU A 276 12.14 23.80 19.31
N GLU A 277 12.26 24.39 18.12
CA GLU A 277 11.92 25.80 17.85
C GLU A 277 10.41 26.04 17.73
N GLY A 278 9.57 24.98 17.75
CA GLY A 278 8.12 25.08 17.59
C GLY A 278 7.64 25.42 16.18
N LYS A 279 8.51 25.29 15.16
CA LYS A 279 8.17 25.51 13.75
C LYS A 279 7.50 24.31 13.09
N ILE A 280 7.83 23.10 13.57
CA ILE A 280 7.08 21.88 13.25
C ILE A 280 6.39 21.44 14.54
N ARG A 281 5.07 21.54 14.56
CA ARG A 281 4.28 21.17 15.74
C ARG A 281 3.94 19.69 15.79
N HIS A 282 3.75 19.06 14.62
CA HIS A 282 3.22 17.69 14.52
C HIS A 282 3.50 17.07 13.15
N PHE A 283 3.64 15.75 13.15
CA PHE A 283 3.74 14.90 11.99
C PHE A 283 2.45 14.09 11.84
N PHE A 284 1.98 13.94 10.61
CA PHE A 284 0.88 13.05 10.28
C PHE A 284 1.37 12.01 9.28
N LEU A 285 1.33 10.73 9.63
CA LEU A 285 1.39 9.68 8.63
C LEU A 285 -0.01 9.50 8.08
N VAL A 286 -0.29 10.07 6.90
CA VAL A 286 -1.53 9.85 6.18
C VAL A 286 -1.21 8.91 5.02
N GLY A 287 -1.76 7.71 5.02
CA GLY A 287 -1.33 6.70 4.05
C GLY A 287 -2.22 5.46 3.99
N GLY A 288 -1.83 4.51 3.14
CA GLY A 288 -2.54 3.24 2.96
C GLY A 288 -3.30 3.15 1.64
N CYS A 289 -4.38 2.38 1.58
CA CYS A 289 -5.03 2.05 0.30
C CYS A 289 -6.21 2.97 -0.04
N ASP A 290 -6.29 3.37 -1.31
CA ASP A 290 -7.44 4.09 -1.84
C ASP A 290 -8.60 3.13 -2.20
N ALA A 291 -9.82 3.67 -2.21
CA ALA A 291 -11.05 2.99 -2.61
C ALA A 291 -12.03 3.93 -3.32
N PRO A 292 -12.87 3.47 -4.26
CA PRO A 292 -13.78 4.32 -5.03
C PRO A 292 -15.06 4.66 -4.26
N THR A 293 -14.94 5.09 -3.00
CA THR A 293 -16.09 5.44 -2.14
C THR A 293 -16.04 6.91 -1.75
N LYS A 294 -17.22 7.54 -1.57
CA LYS A 294 -17.30 8.94 -1.12
C LYS A 294 -16.66 9.17 0.24
N LYS A 295 -16.61 8.15 1.11
CA LYS A 295 -15.98 8.27 2.42
C LYS A 295 -14.47 8.52 2.33
N MET A 296 -13.82 8.13 1.22
CA MET A 296 -12.40 8.40 1.01
C MET A 296 -12.08 9.90 0.77
N GLU A 297 -13.09 10.75 0.54
CA GLU A 297 -12.88 12.20 0.49
C GLU A 297 -12.41 12.76 1.84
N TYR A 298 -12.67 12.03 2.95
CA TYR A 298 -12.14 12.33 4.28
C TYR A 298 -10.65 12.68 4.23
N TYR A 299 -9.82 11.87 3.56
CA TYR A 299 -8.37 12.04 3.59
C TYR A 299 -7.90 13.30 2.85
N ARG A 300 -8.58 13.68 1.76
CA ARG A 300 -8.28 14.93 1.06
C ARG A 300 -8.65 16.13 1.91
N GLU A 301 -9.84 16.12 2.50
CA GLU A 301 -10.30 17.22 3.35
C GLU A 301 -9.48 17.33 4.64
N PHE A 302 -9.14 16.20 5.26
CA PHE A 302 -8.23 16.14 6.39
C PHE A 302 -6.88 16.81 6.09
N VAL A 303 -6.21 16.41 4.99
CA VAL A 303 -4.90 16.99 4.63
C VAL A 303 -4.99 18.49 4.33
N LYS A 304 -6.08 18.99 3.73
CA LYS A 304 -6.30 20.42 3.51
C LYS A 304 -6.48 21.22 4.80
N LEU A 305 -7.05 20.61 5.84
CA LEU A 305 -7.29 21.24 7.13
C LEU A 305 -6.02 21.33 8.00
N LEU A 306 -4.97 20.58 7.65
CA LEU A 306 -3.74 20.52 8.45
C LEU A 306 -3.07 21.90 8.59
N PRO A 307 -2.75 22.33 9.82
CA PRO A 307 -2.02 23.56 10.09
C PRO A 307 -0.70 23.64 9.31
N LYS A 308 -0.27 24.85 8.90
CA LYS A 308 0.92 25.04 8.05
C LYS A 308 2.25 24.65 8.70
N ASP A 309 2.26 24.49 10.01
CA ASP A 309 3.37 24.05 10.87
C ASP A 309 3.37 22.51 11.09
N THR A 310 2.77 21.74 10.16
CA THR A 310 2.74 20.26 10.21
C THR A 310 3.39 19.63 9.00
N ILE A 311 3.90 18.41 9.14
CA ILE A 311 4.45 17.59 8.03
C ILE A 311 3.58 16.36 7.80
N VAL A 312 3.31 16.04 6.54
CA VAL A 312 2.60 14.85 6.08
C VAL A 312 3.59 13.85 5.51
N LEU A 313 3.72 12.71 6.18
CA LEU A 313 4.36 11.51 5.65
C LEU A 313 3.29 10.68 4.94
N THR A 314 3.55 10.25 3.71
CA THR A 314 2.60 9.42 2.95
C THR A 314 3.27 8.23 2.28
N LEU A 315 2.46 7.23 1.98
CA LEU A 315 2.83 6.01 1.28
C LEU A 315 1.58 5.33 0.74
N ALA A 316 1.78 4.41 -0.20
CA ALA A 316 0.75 3.65 -0.88
C ALA A 316 -0.29 4.52 -1.66
N CYS A 317 -1.21 3.86 -2.36
CA CYS A 317 -2.08 4.54 -3.33
C CYS A 317 -3.09 5.53 -2.73
N GLY A 318 -3.31 5.52 -1.41
CA GLY A 318 -4.08 6.54 -0.69
C GLY A 318 -3.51 7.94 -0.87
N LYS A 319 -2.20 8.06 -1.15
CA LYS A 319 -1.52 9.33 -1.45
C LYS A 319 -2.19 10.12 -2.58
N PHE A 320 -2.80 9.44 -3.56
CA PHE A 320 -3.44 10.08 -4.71
C PHE A 320 -4.71 10.87 -4.38
N ARG A 321 -5.13 10.86 -3.11
CA ARG A 321 -6.19 11.76 -2.61
C ARG A 321 -5.71 13.18 -2.40
N TYR A 322 -4.41 13.40 -2.23
CA TYR A 322 -3.87 14.71 -1.83
C TYR A 322 -2.44 14.99 -2.35
N ASN A 323 -1.77 14.06 -3.02
CA ASN A 323 -0.41 14.28 -3.53
C ASN A 323 -0.32 15.26 -4.73
N ASP A 324 -1.47 15.71 -5.22
CA ASP A 324 -1.61 16.81 -6.17
C ASP A 324 -1.63 18.19 -5.48
N LEU A 325 -1.74 18.24 -4.15
CA LEU A 325 -1.79 19.49 -3.39
C LEU A 325 -0.38 20.06 -3.19
N ASP A 326 -0.24 21.37 -3.39
CA ASP A 326 0.93 22.11 -2.94
C ASP A 326 0.76 22.47 -1.46
N LEU A 327 1.42 21.71 -0.58
CA LEU A 327 1.44 21.97 0.86
C LEU A 327 2.56 22.95 1.27
N GLY A 328 3.47 23.30 0.36
CA GLY A 328 4.66 24.10 0.64
C GLY A 328 5.75 23.37 1.44
N GLU A 329 6.62 24.14 2.08
CA GLU A 329 7.75 23.67 2.88
C GLU A 329 7.86 24.44 4.20
N ILE A 330 8.56 23.86 5.17
CA ILE A 330 8.94 24.49 6.45
C ILE A 330 10.46 24.57 6.48
N ASP A 331 11.01 25.77 6.34
CA ASP A 331 12.44 26.06 6.31
C ASP A 331 13.23 25.12 5.36
N GLY A 332 12.68 24.82 4.18
CA GLY A 332 13.30 23.93 3.18
C GLY A 332 13.07 22.43 3.41
N ILE A 333 12.17 22.03 4.31
CA ILE A 333 11.67 20.66 4.43
C ILE A 333 10.28 20.60 3.77
N PRO A 334 10.08 19.78 2.72
CA PRO A 334 8.76 19.60 2.11
C PRO A 334 7.71 19.17 3.13
N ARG A 335 6.53 19.81 3.11
CA ARG A 335 5.42 19.42 3.99
C ARG A 335 4.73 18.14 3.56
N LEU A 336 4.93 17.68 2.32
CA LEU A 336 4.47 16.39 1.84
C LEU A 336 5.68 15.53 1.45
N ILE A 337 5.85 14.41 2.15
CA ILE A 337 6.98 13.50 1.98
C ILE A 337 6.41 12.12 1.61
N ASP A 338 6.60 11.73 0.34
CA ASP A 338 6.19 10.42 -0.16
C ASP A 338 7.31 9.38 0.00
N ILE A 339 7.09 8.44 0.90
CA ILE A 339 8.03 7.38 1.26
C ILE A 339 8.05 6.28 0.20
N GLY A 340 6.91 5.98 -0.44
CA GLY A 340 6.85 4.95 -1.48
C GLY A 340 5.55 4.13 -1.53
N GLN A 341 5.68 2.85 -1.83
CA GLN A 341 4.57 1.89 -1.93
C GLN A 341 4.03 1.51 -0.54
N CYS A 342 2.98 0.69 -0.49
CA CYS A 342 2.53 0.09 0.77
C CYS A 342 3.63 -0.67 1.54
N ASN A 343 4.47 -1.45 0.87
CA ASN A 343 5.62 -2.13 1.49
C ASN A 343 6.67 -1.19 2.08
N ASP A 344 6.75 0.07 1.63
CA ASP A 344 7.67 1.06 2.19
C ASP A 344 7.18 1.60 3.56
N ALA A 345 6.07 1.08 4.10
CA ALA A 345 5.68 1.27 5.50
C ALA A 345 6.80 0.87 6.48
N ILE A 346 7.70 -0.05 6.09
CA ILE A 346 8.87 -0.38 6.91
C ILE A 346 9.84 0.79 7.05
N ASP A 347 10.02 1.61 6.00
CA ASP A 347 10.85 2.82 6.09
C ASP A 347 10.20 3.82 7.05
N ALA A 348 8.87 3.96 7.02
CA ALA A 348 8.14 4.84 7.94
C ALA A 348 8.27 4.40 9.41
N ILE A 349 8.15 3.09 9.68
CA ILE A 349 8.37 2.50 11.01
C ILE A 349 9.79 2.77 11.50
N ASP A 350 10.78 2.50 10.65
CA ASP A 350 12.18 2.68 11.00
C ASP A 350 12.55 4.16 11.19
N VAL A 351 11.93 5.08 10.44
CA VAL A 351 12.09 6.53 10.63
C VAL A 351 11.48 6.96 11.96
N ALA A 352 10.27 6.52 12.29
CA ALA A 352 9.64 6.83 13.57
C ALA A 352 10.50 6.33 14.74
N ALA A 353 10.99 5.08 14.67
CA ALA A 353 11.88 4.53 15.70
C ALA A 353 13.17 5.36 15.87
N ALA A 354 13.81 5.76 14.77
CA ALA A 354 15.02 6.57 14.81
C ALA A 354 14.77 8.00 15.34
N LEU A 355 13.63 8.61 15.01
CA LEU A 355 13.24 9.90 15.57
C LEU A 355 12.97 9.78 17.07
N ALA A 356 12.26 8.73 17.52
CA ALA A 356 12.02 8.49 18.94
C ALA A 356 13.33 8.38 19.73
N GLU A 357 14.30 7.62 19.21
CA GLU A 357 15.66 7.53 19.76
C GLU A 357 16.36 8.90 19.81
N LEU A 358 16.29 9.67 18.72
CA LEU A 358 16.90 11.00 18.62
C LEU A 358 16.33 12.01 19.62
N PHE A 359 15.03 11.94 19.91
CA PHE A 359 14.36 12.75 20.93
C PHE A 359 14.50 12.18 22.35
N GLY A 360 14.95 10.92 22.50
CA GLY A 360 15.06 10.25 23.79
C GLY A 360 13.71 9.92 24.43
N ILE A 361 12.69 9.67 23.61
CA ILE A 361 11.30 9.38 24.03
C ILE A 361 10.81 8.07 23.39
N GLY A 362 9.70 7.53 23.87
CA GLY A 362 9.03 6.39 23.23
C GLY A 362 8.38 6.75 21.90
N ILE A 363 8.15 5.74 21.03
CA ILE A 363 7.53 5.96 19.71
C ILE A 363 6.12 6.59 19.81
N ASN A 364 5.37 6.24 20.87
CA ASN A 364 4.03 6.78 21.13
C ASN A 364 4.06 8.18 21.78
N GLU A 365 5.24 8.69 22.14
CA GLU A 365 5.43 10.06 22.68
C GLU A 365 5.89 11.03 21.59
N LEU A 366 6.20 10.53 20.38
CA LEU A 366 6.47 11.40 19.24
C LEU A 366 5.25 12.26 18.93
N PRO A 367 5.45 13.50 18.45
CA PRO A 367 4.37 14.32 17.91
C PRO A 367 3.97 13.78 16.53
N LEU A 368 3.52 12.53 16.47
CA LEU A 368 3.19 11.77 15.27
C LEU A 368 1.81 11.12 15.45
N THR A 369 0.89 11.41 14.55
CA THR A 369 -0.39 10.68 14.45
C THR A 369 -0.44 9.86 13.18
N ILE A 370 -0.92 8.63 13.28
CA ILE A 370 -1.06 7.70 12.15
C ILE A 370 -2.52 7.65 11.72
N VAL A 371 -2.78 8.08 10.48
CA VAL A 371 -4.11 8.16 9.86
C VAL A 371 -4.14 7.24 8.64
N LEU A 372 -4.65 6.03 8.84
CA LEU A 372 -4.65 4.95 7.85
C LEU A 372 -5.95 4.90 7.06
N SER A 373 -5.78 4.81 5.75
CA SER A 373 -6.77 4.32 4.81
C SER A 373 -6.51 2.86 4.49
N TRP A 374 -7.56 2.06 4.33
CA TRP A 374 -7.39 0.67 3.92
C TRP A 374 -8.48 0.24 2.92
N MET A 375 -8.19 -0.87 2.24
CA MET A 375 -9.12 -1.50 1.31
C MET A 375 -8.87 -3.01 1.21
N GLU A 376 -7.61 -3.42 1.07
CA GLU A 376 -7.24 -4.82 0.82
C GLU A 376 -6.23 -5.36 1.85
N GLN A 377 -5.70 -6.54 1.58
CA GLN A 377 -5.04 -7.39 2.57
C GLN A 377 -3.63 -6.91 2.97
N LYS A 378 -2.91 -6.25 2.07
CA LYS A 378 -1.58 -5.68 2.39
C LYS A 378 -1.70 -4.60 3.47
N ALA A 379 -2.74 -3.78 3.42
CA ALA A 379 -3.01 -2.80 4.47
C ALA A 379 -3.34 -3.44 5.82
N VAL A 380 -4.07 -4.57 5.85
CA VAL A 380 -4.35 -5.31 7.10
C VAL A 380 -3.06 -5.87 7.71
N ALA A 381 -2.16 -6.42 6.90
CA ALA A 381 -0.86 -6.89 7.38
C ALA A 381 0.01 -5.74 7.94
N ILE A 382 -0.03 -4.56 7.33
CA ILE A 382 0.63 -3.35 7.86
C ILE A 382 0.02 -2.93 9.20
N LEU A 383 -1.31 -2.93 9.34
CA LEU A 383 -1.95 -2.62 10.61
C LEU A 383 -1.42 -3.55 11.72
N TRP A 384 -1.41 -4.87 11.49
CA TRP A 384 -0.85 -5.82 12.46
C TRP A 384 0.64 -5.61 12.73
N SER A 385 1.41 -5.13 11.74
CA SER A 385 2.81 -4.74 11.97
C SER A 385 2.91 -3.62 13.00
N LEU A 386 2.10 -2.57 12.88
CA LEU A 386 2.07 -1.46 13.83
C LEU A 386 1.64 -1.94 15.22
N LEU A 387 0.57 -2.75 15.30
CA LEU A 387 0.08 -3.30 16.56
C LEU A 387 1.14 -4.19 17.24
N SER A 388 1.85 -5.04 16.48
CA SER A 388 2.92 -5.88 17.03
C SER A 388 4.11 -5.09 17.60
N LEU A 389 4.32 -3.87 17.10
CA LEU A 389 5.35 -2.95 17.59
C LEU A 389 4.86 -2.08 18.77
N GLY A 390 3.62 -2.28 19.22
CA GLY A 390 3.02 -1.52 20.33
C GLY A 390 2.68 -0.07 19.97
N VAL A 391 2.53 0.23 18.68
CA VAL A 391 2.14 1.58 18.20
C VAL A 391 0.68 1.85 18.58
N LYS A 392 0.42 3.05 19.10
CA LYS A 392 -0.88 3.52 19.58
C LYS A 392 -1.34 4.79 18.86
N GLY A 393 -2.60 5.19 19.09
CA GLY A 393 -3.16 6.43 18.54
C GLY A 393 -3.42 6.36 17.04
N ILE A 394 -3.84 5.20 16.55
CA ILE A 394 -4.04 4.94 15.11
C ILE A 394 -5.48 5.27 14.74
N TYR A 395 -5.68 6.15 13.76
CA TYR A 395 -6.98 6.40 13.15
C TYR A 395 -7.14 5.58 11.88
N MET A 396 -8.11 4.66 11.86
CA MET A 396 -8.34 3.73 10.75
C MET A 396 -9.67 4.00 10.05
N GLY A 397 -9.65 4.05 8.72
CA GLY A 397 -10.83 4.34 7.91
C GLY A 397 -10.77 3.79 6.49
N PRO A 398 -11.84 3.98 5.69
CA PRO A 398 -13.05 4.74 6.02
C PRO A 398 -14.14 3.91 6.73
N VAL A 399 -13.92 2.61 6.90
CA VAL A 399 -14.80 1.67 7.59
C VAL A 399 -13.95 0.63 8.30
N PRO A 400 -14.39 0.02 9.41
CA PRO A 400 -13.68 -1.12 9.98
C PRO A 400 -13.72 -2.32 9.02
N PRO A 401 -12.67 -3.18 9.01
CA PRO A 401 -12.73 -4.48 8.37
C PRO A 401 -13.92 -5.30 8.84
N ALA A 402 -14.57 -6.02 7.93
CA ALA A 402 -15.80 -6.75 8.25
C ALA A 402 -15.58 -7.88 9.28
N TRP A 403 -14.34 -8.31 9.52
CA TRP A 403 -13.99 -9.26 10.58
C TRP A 403 -13.92 -8.61 11.97
N VAL A 404 -13.90 -7.28 12.09
CA VAL A 404 -13.96 -6.57 13.37
C VAL A 404 -15.42 -6.55 13.84
N ASN A 405 -15.72 -7.31 14.88
CA ASN A 405 -16.96 -7.17 15.66
C ASN A 405 -16.73 -6.28 16.89
N ASP A 406 -17.78 -6.05 17.69
CA ASP A 406 -17.72 -5.16 18.86
C ASP A 406 -16.68 -5.62 19.90
N ASP A 407 -16.56 -6.93 20.15
CA ASP A 407 -15.56 -7.49 21.08
C ASP A 407 -14.13 -7.18 20.61
N ILE A 408 -13.85 -7.43 19.32
CA ILE A 408 -12.52 -7.18 18.73
C ILE A 408 -12.24 -5.67 18.71
N LEU A 409 -13.23 -4.84 18.36
CA LEU A 409 -13.08 -3.40 18.36
C LEU A 409 -12.81 -2.84 19.75
N ALA A 410 -13.45 -3.38 20.79
CA ALA A 410 -13.20 -3.00 22.17
C ALA A 410 -11.74 -3.27 22.55
N VAL A 411 -11.22 -4.46 22.22
CA VAL A 411 -9.79 -4.80 22.46
C VAL A 411 -8.86 -3.87 21.68
N LEU A 412 -9.13 -3.62 20.40
CA LEU A 412 -8.32 -2.71 19.58
C LEU A 412 -8.30 -1.29 20.14
N THR A 413 -9.45 -0.79 20.58
CA THR A 413 -9.58 0.53 21.21
C THR A 413 -8.84 0.57 22.55
N GLU A 414 -9.10 -0.37 23.45
CA GLU A 414 -8.57 -0.33 24.82
C GLU A 414 -7.06 -0.59 24.90
N GLN A 415 -6.54 -1.52 24.10
CA GLN A 415 -5.13 -1.92 24.17
C GLN A 415 -4.22 -1.07 23.28
N TYR A 416 -4.72 -0.68 22.10
CA TYR A 416 -3.93 -0.02 21.06
C TYR A 416 -4.35 1.41 20.77
N ASP A 417 -5.36 1.94 21.47
CA ASP A 417 -5.87 3.29 21.24
C ASP A 417 -6.20 3.50 19.75
N LEU A 418 -6.89 2.50 19.19
CA LEU A 418 -7.34 2.53 17.80
C LEU A 418 -8.66 3.31 17.72
N HIS A 419 -8.70 4.31 16.84
CA HIS A 419 -9.88 5.10 16.54
C HIS A 419 -10.37 4.80 15.13
N LEU A 420 -11.69 4.89 14.92
CA LEU A 420 -12.26 4.91 13.58
C LEU A 420 -12.33 6.36 13.08
N THR A 421 -11.95 6.60 11.83
CA THR A 421 -12.08 7.94 11.22
C THR A 421 -13.53 8.37 11.17
N GLY A 422 -13.80 9.63 11.51
CA GLY A 422 -15.13 10.23 11.52
C GLY A 422 -15.18 11.49 10.64
N ASN A 423 -15.38 12.64 11.29
CA ASN A 423 -15.36 13.95 10.65
C ASN A 423 -13.91 14.50 10.68
N PRO A 424 -13.35 14.97 9.55
CA PRO A 424 -11.95 15.36 9.50
C PRO A 424 -11.62 16.57 10.37
N GLU A 425 -12.55 17.50 10.62
CA GLU A 425 -12.32 18.64 11.52
C GLU A 425 -12.35 18.22 13.00
N GLU A 426 -13.26 17.31 13.35
CA GLU A 426 -13.38 16.80 14.73
C GLU A 426 -12.18 15.92 15.07
N ASP A 427 -11.81 15.01 14.17
CA ASP A 427 -10.66 14.13 14.31
C ASP A 427 -9.36 14.97 14.44
N LEU A 428 -9.17 15.98 13.58
CA LEU A 428 -7.99 16.85 13.67
C LEU A 428 -7.89 17.59 15.01
N LYS A 429 -9.03 18.06 15.56
CA LYS A 429 -9.05 18.71 16.88
C LYS A 429 -8.64 17.73 17.98
N GLN A 430 -9.12 16.49 17.92
CA GLN A 430 -8.75 15.45 18.88
C GLN A 430 -7.25 15.13 18.79
N MET A 431 -6.75 14.88 17.57
CA MET A 431 -5.34 14.53 17.32
C MET A 431 -4.35 15.60 17.79
N LEU A 432 -4.69 16.88 17.67
CA LEU A 432 -3.84 17.99 18.11
C LEU A 432 -4.02 18.35 19.60
N SER A 433 -4.98 17.74 20.28
CA SER A 433 -5.23 17.95 21.71
C SER A 433 -4.69 16.83 22.60
N ALA A 434 -4.30 15.71 21.99
CA ALA A 434 -3.82 14.50 22.64
C ALA A 434 -2.37 14.60 23.11
#